data_AF-Q6CA00-F1
#
_entry.id   AF-Q6CA00-F1
#
_cell.length_a   1.000
_cell.length_b   1.000
_cell.length_c   1.000
_cell.angle_alpha   90.00
_cell.angle_beta   90.00
_cell.angle_gamma   90.00
#
_symmetry.space_group_name_H-M   'P 1'
#
loop_
_entity.id
_entity.type
_entity.pdbx_description
1 polymer ?
#
loop_
_entity_poly.entity_id
_entity_poly.type
_entity_poly.pdbx_seq_one_letter_code
_entity_poly.pdbx_strand_id
1 'polypeptide(L)'
;MPPKQKLNEKNKAAKRQERASDKTFGLKNKNKSSKVQRFVQQVEATASGADKKKQAERERKEAEKKAAAAAKAEAAKLFGSVVITQKVPFGVDPKTVLCAYFKEGQCTKGTRCKFSHNLEADRKTQKKDLYTDAREQEKEQGMDTWDEEELRKVILSKHGNPKTTTDIVCKFFLDAIEDSKYGWFWVCPNGGDQCKYRHSLPPGFVFKTKEQKKLEKLALEKQPKITLEDFLETERAKLPKNLTPVTLESFNKWKADRIKAKEEAAAEEARKLTQKQMSGRQLLLTGKYDDDEEDDGTNGTAWDLSEFKPSLDIVDDEE
;
A
#
# COMPACT_ATOMS: atom_id res chain seq x y z
N MET A 1 -12.08 -22.83 -49.20
CA MET A 1 -11.23 -22.06 -50.12
C MET A 1 -9.81 -22.60 -50.05
N PRO A 2 -9.17 -23.02 -51.15
CA PRO A 2 -7.86 -23.69 -51.13
C PRO A 2 -6.71 -22.71 -50.79
N PRO A 3 -5.60 -23.17 -50.19
CA PRO A 3 -4.71 -22.30 -49.44
C PRO A 3 -3.76 -21.50 -50.34
N LYS A 4 -3.75 -20.18 -50.14
CA LYS A 4 -2.91 -19.15 -50.81
C LYS A 4 -1.39 -19.35 -50.62
N GLN A 5 -0.93 -20.35 -49.86
CA GLN A 5 0.50 -20.59 -49.62
C GLN A 5 1.25 -21.17 -50.83
N LYS A 6 0.61 -22.01 -51.66
CA LYS A 6 1.26 -22.66 -52.82
C LYS A 6 1.65 -21.69 -53.95
N LEU A 7 0.99 -20.52 -54.05
CA LEU A 7 1.33 -19.49 -55.04
C LEU A 7 2.61 -18.73 -54.69
N ASN A 8 2.92 -18.60 -53.39
CA ASN A 8 4.09 -17.87 -52.93
C ASN A 8 5.39 -18.69 -53.10
N GLU A 9 5.31 -20.02 -52.95
CA GLU A 9 6.44 -20.92 -53.22
C GLU A 9 6.81 -20.98 -54.70
N LYS A 10 5.83 -21.01 -55.61
CA LYS A 10 6.07 -20.95 -57.07
C LYS A 10 6.78 -19.66 -57.49
N ASN A 11 6.36 -18.51 -56.95
CA ASN A 11 6.99 -17.22 -57.24
C ASN A 11 8.42 -17.12 -56.67
N LYS A 12 8.68 -17.74 -55.51
CA LYS A 12 10.03 -17.77 -54.90
C LYS A 12 10.99 -18.69 -55.66
N ALA A 13 10.49 -19.80 -56.21
CA ALA A 13 11.24 -20.70 -57.07
C ALA A 13 11.61 -20.03 -58.41
N ALA A 14 10.66 -19.32 -59.04
CA ALA A 14 10.90 -18.57 -60.27
C ALA A 14 11.98 -17.48 -60.09
N LYS A 15 11.93 -16.74 -58.98
CA LYS A 15 12.92 -15.67 -58.67
C LYS A 15 14.32 -16.20 -58.34
N ARG A 16 14.41 -17.44 -57.83
CA ARG A 16 15.68 -18.16 -57.65
C ARG A 16 16.25 -18.64 -58.98
N GLN A 17 15.42 -19.15 -59.88
CA GLN A 17 15.82 -19.55 -61.23
C GLN A 17 16.28 -18.35 -62.07
N GLU A 18 15.64 -17.19 -61.90
CA GLU A 18 16.06 -15.91 -62.52
C GLU A 18 17.44 -15.45 -62.00
N ARG A 19 17.66 -15.43 -60.67
CA ARG A 19 18.98 -15.07 -60.10
C ARG A 19 20.10 -16.06 -60.47
N ALA A 20 19.79 -17.33 -60.65
CA ALA A 20 20.75 -18.34 -61.12
C ALA A 20 21.04 -18.18 -62.62
N SER A 21 20.03 -17.85 -63.43
CA SER A 21 20.17 -17.67 -64.88
C SER A 21 20.86 -16.37 -65.28
N ASP A 22 20.80 -15.35 -64.41
CA ASP A 22 21.47 -14.04 -64.51
C ASP A 22 22.96 -14.10 -64.10
N LYS A 23 23.28 -14.81 -63.01
CA LYS A 23 24.68 -15.08 -62.62
C LYS A 23 25.43 -16.03 -63.56
N THR A 24 24.69 -16.74 -64.41
CA THR A 24 25.23 -17.60 -65.47
C THR A 24 25.01 -16.99 -66.87
N PHE A 25 24.45 -15.79 -66.96
CA PHE A 25 24.27 -15.06 -68.21
C PHE A 25 25.63 -14.54 -68.70
N GLY A 26 26.04 -14.96 -69.90
CA GLY A 26 27.39 -14.69 -70.46
C GLY A 26 28.30 -15.90 -70.53
N LEU A 27 28.00 -16.98 -69.79
CA LEU A 27 28.75 -18.26 -69.84
C LEU A 27 28.08 -19.31 -70.75
N LYS A 28 27.05 -18.91 -71.49
CA LYS A 28 26.18 -19.81 -72.26
C LYS A 28 26.77 -20.18 -73.64
N ASN A 29 27.83 -19.49 -74.10
CA ASN A 29 28.58 -19.83 -75.32
C ASN A 29 29.87 -20.65 -75.06
N LYS A 30 30.09 -21.12 -73.81
CA LYS A 30 31.27 -21.93 -73.38
C LYS A 30 30.89 -23.14 -72.50
N ASN A 31 29.64 -23.60 -72.59
CA ASN A 31 29.05 -24.70 -71.81
C ASN A 31 29.61 -26.12 -72.07
N LYS A 32 30.74 -26.24 -72.80
CA LYS A 32 31.39 -27.53 -73.12
C LYS A 32 32.64 -27.81 -72.28
N SER A 33 33.11 -26.86 -71.45
CA SER A 33 34.31 -27.04 -70.63
C SER A 33 33.95 -27.50 -69.20
N SER A 34 34.54 -28.61 -68.75
CA SER A 34 34.34 -29.19 -67.40
C SER A 34 34.68 -28.20 -66.27
N LYS A 35 35.60 -27.26 -66.51
CA LYS A 35 36.00 -26.22 -65.56
C LYS A 35 34.90 -25.17 -65.36
N VAL A 36 34.14 -24.89 -66.41
CA VAL A 36 32.98 -23.98 -66.37
C VAL A 36 31.79 -24.64 -65.65
N GLN A 37 31.54 -25.93 -65.89
CA GLN A 37 30.50 -26.67 -65.17
C GLN A 37 30.78 -26.76 -63.65
N ARG A 38 32.03 -27.01 -63.25
CA ARG A 38 32.42 -27.00 -61.83
C ARG A 38 32.24 -25.62 -61.18
N PHE A 39 32.55 -24.54 -61.90
CA PHE A 39 32.34 -23.18 -61.41
C PHE A 39 30.84 -22.85 -61.22
N VAL A 40 29.99 -23.24 -62.17
CA VAL A 40 28.53 -23.07 -62.06
C VAL A 40 27.97 -23.86 -60.87
N GLN A 41 28.36 -25.13 -60.68
CA GLN A 41 27.96 -25.92 -59.52
C GLN A 41 28.43 -25.30 -58.19
N GLN A 42 29.64 -24.75 -58.13
CA GLN A 42 30.17 -24.09 -56.95
C GLN A 42 29.40 -22.79 -56.62
N VAL A 43 29.04 -22.00 -57.62
CA VAL A 43 28.25 -20.76 -57.43
C VAL A 43 26.81 -21.08 -56.97
N GLU A 44 26.19 -22.13 -57.50
CA GLU A 44 24.86 -22.60 -57.07
C GLU A 44 24.86 -23.17 -55.64
N ALA A 45 25.89 -23.93 -55.27
CA ALA A 45 26.07 -24.44 -53.90
C ALA A 45 26.26 -23.30 -52.88
N THR A 46 27.00 -22.26 -53.26
CA THR A 46 27.24 -21.10 -52.39
C THR A 46 25.98 -20.22 -52.24
N ALA A 47 25.21 -20.04 -53.32
CA ALA A 47 23.95 -19.30 -53.29
C ALA A 47 22.83 -20.02 -52.51
N SER A 48 22.79 -21.36 -52.56
CA SER A 48 21.79 -22.15 -51.84
C SER A 48 22.11 -22.38 -50.36
N GLY A 49 23.40 -22.40 -49.98
CA GLY A 49 23.84 -22.56 -48.58
C GLY A 49 23.50 -21.38 -47.66
N ALA A 50 23.57 -20.14 -48.17
CA ALA A 50 23.24 -18.94 -47.40
C ALA A 50 21.75 -18.86 -47.03
N ASP A 51 20.86 -19.26 -47.94
CA ASP A 51 19.42 -19.31 -47.70
C ASP A 51 19.03 -20.43 -46.72
N LYS A 52 19.68 -21.61 -46.80
CA LYS A 52 19.45 -22.71 -45.86
C LYS A 52 19.86 -22.34 -44.43
N LYS A 53 20.99 -21.66 -44.24
CA LYS A 53 21.40 -21.14 -42.91
C LYS A 53 20.40 -20.10 -42.38
N LYS A 54 19.89 -19.22 -43.24
CA LYS A 54 18.91 -18.18 -42.85
C LYS A 54 17.53 -18.76 -42.52
N GLN A 55 17.13 -19.87 -43.14
CA GLN A 55 15.91 -20.60 -42.79
C GLN A 55 16.05 -21.32 -41.46
N ALA A 56 17.16 -22.03 -41.23
CA ALA A 56 17.44 -22.73 -39.98
C ALA A 56 17.50 -21.76 -38.77
N GLU A 57 18.06 -20.55 -38.93
CA GLU A 57 18.08 -19.55 -37.86
C GLU A 57 16.69 -19.00 -37.52
N ARG A 58 15.81 -18.84 -38.54
CA ARG A 58 14.41 -18.41 -38.33
C ARG A 58 13.59 -19.48 -37.63
N GLU A 59 13.75 -20.74 -38.02
CA GLU A 59 13.11 -21.87 -37.35
C GLU A 59 13.59 -22.00 -35.89
N ARG A 60 14.88 -21.79 -35.63
CA ARG A 60 15.42 -21.79 -34.26
C ARG A 60 14.84 -20.67 -33.41
N LYS A 61 14.77 -19.44 -33.94
CA LYS A 61 14.16 -18.29 -33.25
C LYS A 61 12.65 -18.47 -33.02
N GLU A 62 11.95 -19.08 -33.98
CA GLU A 62 10.52 -19.35 -33.83
C GLU A 62 10.26 -20.47 -32.80
N ALA A 63 11.10 -21.51 -32.78
CA ALA A 63 11.06 -22.56 -31.76
C ALA A 63 11.38 -22.02 -30.37
N GLU A 64 12.39 -21.15 -30.24
CA GLU A 64 12.74 -20.49 -28.98
C GLU A 64 11.62 -19.58 -28.47
N LYS A 65 10.98 -18.80 -29.36
CA LYS A 65 9.82 -17.96 -29.00
C LYS A 65 8.61 -18.80 -28.59
N LYS A 66 8.36 -19.94 -29.25
CA LYS A 66 7.30 -20.88 -28.87
C LYS A 66 7.60 -21.56 -27.53
N ALA A 67 8.85 -21.97 -27.28
CA ALA A 67 9.29 -22.52 -26.00
C ALA A 67 9.17 -21.50 -24.87
N ALA A 68 9.57 -20.24 -25.10
CA ALA A 68 9.43 -19.17 -24.12
C ALA A 68 7.95 -18.80 -23.83
N ALA A 69 7.09 -18.84 -24.85
CA ALA A 69 5.64 -18.65 -24.67
C ALA A 69 5.01 -19.81 -23.89
N ALA A 70 5.42 -21.05 -24.18
CA ALA A 70 4.99 -22.23 -23.43
C ALA A 70 5.47 -22.18 -21.96
N ALA A 71 6.73 -21.84 -21.71
CA ALA A 71 7.28 -21.71 -20.36
C ALA A 71 6.56 -20.61 -19.54
N LYS A 72 6.21 -19.48 -20.17
CA LYS A 72 5.39 -18.44 -19.52
C LYS A 72 3.97 -18.91 -19.22
N ALA A 73 3.35 -19.68 -20.13
CA ALA A 73 2.02 -20.25 -19.90
C ALA A 73 2.03 -21.32 -18.79
N GLU A 74 3.08 -22.13 -18.69
CA GLU A 74 3.25 -23.10 -17.60
C GLU A 74 3.55 -22.43 -16.26
N ALA A 75 4.41 -21.39 -16.23
CA ALA A 75 4.64 -20.60 -15.03
C ALA A 75 3.36 -19.92 -14.53
N ALA A 76 2.55 -19.34 -15.42
CA ALA A 76 1.27 -18.74 -15.05
C ALA A 76 0.29 -19.76 -14.45
N LYS A 77 0.30 -21.02 -14.93
CA LYS A 77 -0.52 -22.11 -14.37
C LYS A 77 -0.02 -22.57 -13.00
N LEU A 78 1.29 -22.63 -12.80
CA LEU A 78 1.92 -23.02 -11.53
C LEU A 78 1.72 -21.97 -10.43
N PHE A 79 1.84 -20.68 -10.76
CA PHE A 79 1.74 -19.59 -9.76
C PHE A 79 0.33 -19.02 -9.59
N GLY A 80 -0.55 -19.16 -10.59
CA GLY A 80 -1.94 -18.68 -10.52
C GLY A 80 -2.87 -19.56 -9.69
N SER A 81 -2.52 -20.83 -9.43
CA SER A 81 -3.36 -21.75 -8.65
C SER A 81 -3.12 -21.67 -7.14
N VAL A 82 -2.29 -20.73 -6.66
CA VAL A 82 -2.11 -20.52 -5.22
C VAL A 82 -3.44 -20.01 -4.66
N VAL A 83 -4.11 -20.89 -3.92
CA VAL A 83 -5.40 -20.66 -3.28
C VAL A 83 -5.26 -19.54 -2.25
N ILE A 84 -5.48 -18.29 -2.66
CA ILE A 84 -5.58 -17.16 -1.73
C ILE A 84 -6.89 -17.34 -0.94
N THR A 85 -6.77 -17.84 0.29
CA THR A 85 -7.92 -17.91 1.20
C THR A 85 -8.33 -16.50 1.62
N GLN A 86 -9.38 -15.98 0.98
CA GLN A 86 -9.94 -14.65 1.26
C GLN A 86 -10.49 -14.60 2.69
N LYS A 87 -9.75 -13.97 3.60
CA LYS A 87 -10.14 -13.75 5.00
C LYS A 87 -11.15 -12.60 5.08
N VAL A 88 -12.32 -12.85 5.68
CA VAL A 88 -13.34 -11.83 5.91
C VAL A 88 -13.24 -11.36 7.36
N PRO A 89 -13.26 -10.04 7.64
CA PRO A 89 -13.32 -9.51 8.99
C PRO A 89 -14.57 -10.00 9.75
N PHE A 90 -14.45 -10.18 11.07
CA PHE A 90 -15.56 -10.62 11.92
C PHE A 90 -16.71 -9.61 11.88
N GLY A 91 -17.94 -10.09 11.62
CA GLY A 91 -19.16 -9.26 11.54
C GLY A 91 -19.58 -8.79 10.14
N VAL A 92 -18.85 -9.14 9.07
CA VAL A 92 -19.26 -8.85 7.68
C VAL A 92 -19.75 -10.12 7.00
N ASP A 93 -20.96 -10.06 6.44
CA ASP A 93 -21.54 -11.19 5.70
C ASP A 93 -20.66 -11.55 4.49
N PRO A 94 -20.15 -12.79 4.37
CA PRO A 94 -19.24 -13.18 3.30
C PRO A 94 -19.81 -12.96 1.89
N LYS A 95 -21.13 -13.01 1.74
CA LYS A 95 -21.83 -12.75 0.48
C LYS A 95 -21.79 -11.28 0.05
N THR A 96 -21.50 -10.34 0.94
CA THR A 96 -21.35 -8.92 0.57
C THR A 96 -19.98 -8.63 -0.06
N VAL A 97 -19.02 -9.54 0.09
CA VAL A 97 -17.66 -9.40 -0.44
C VAL A 97 -17.55 -10.12 -1.78
N LEU A 98 -16.96 -9.48 -2.80
CA LEU A 98 -16.75 -10.09 -4.11
C LEU A 98 -15.83 -11.31 -3.99
N CYS A 99 -16.15 -12.40 -4.69
CA CYS A 99 -15.33 -13.59 -4.74
C CYS A 99 -14.04 -13.33 -5.55
N ALA A 100 -12.86 -13.52 -4.93
CA ALA A 100 -11.57 -13.44 -5.63
C ALA A 100 -11.51 -14.34 -6.88
N TYR A 101 -11.97 -15.59 -6.76
CA TYR A 101 -12.01 -16.53 -7.89
C TYR A 101 -12.98 -16.11 -8.99
N PHE A 102 -14.07 -15.42 -8.66
CA PHE A 102 -14.99 -14.92 -9.68
C PHE A 102 -14.39 -13.73 -10.42
N LYS A 103 -13.69 -12.85 -9.69
CA LYS A 103 -12.92 -11.75 -10.26
C LYS A 103 -11.86 -12.24 -11.26
N GLU A 104 -11.25 -13.38 -10.97
CA GLU A 104 -10.25 -14.04 -11.82
C GLU A 104 -10.86 -14.99 -12.88
N GLY A 105 -12.19 -15.17 -12.89
CA GLY A 105 -12.90 -16.04 -13.84
C GLY A 105 -12.71 -17.55 -13.59
N GLN A 106 -12.16 -17.93 -12.44
CA GLN A 106 -11.87 -19.32 -12.06
C GLN A 106 -12.85 -19.91 -11.02
N CYS A 107 -13.92 -19.19 -10.68
CA CYS A 107 -14.88 -19.67 -9.67
C CYS A 107 -15.77 -20.79 -10.20
N THR A 108 -15.56 -22.01 -9.69
CA THR A 108 -16.38 -23.19 -10.00
C THR A 108 -17.68 -23.27 -9.19
N LYS A 109 -17.87 -22.39 -8.20
CA LYS A 109 -18.97 -22.46 -7.22
C LYS A 109 -20.26 -21.77 -7.68
N GLY A 110 -20.21 -20.97 -8.74
CA GLY A 110 -21.38 -20.31 -9.31
C GLY A 110 -22.23 -19.58 -8.26
N THR A 111 -23.54 -19.76 -8.30
CA THR A 111 -24.50 -19.14 -7.37
C THR A 111 -24.42 -19.65 -5.93
N ARG A 112 -23.75 -20.78 -5.69
CA ARG A 112 -23.53 -21.35 -4.35
C ARG A 112 -22.21 -20.90 -3.72
N CYS A 113 -21.52 -19.93 -4.33
CA CYS A 113 -20.30 -19.38 -3.74
C CYS A 113 -20.59 -18.69 -2.40
N LYS A 114 -19.66 -18.83 -1.44
CA LYS A 114 -19.71 -18.15 -0.14
C LYS A 114 -19.61 -16.62 -0.29
N PHE A 115 -19.04 -16.17 -1.41
CA PHE A 115 -18.76 -14.78 -1.76
C PHE A 115 -19.63 -14.32 -2.93
N SER A 116 -19.89 -13.02 -3.09
CA SER A 116 -20.73 -12.51 -4.20
C SER A 116 -20.04 -12.64 -5.56
N HIS A 117 -20.87 -12.84 -6.59
CA HIS A 117 -20.50 -12.77 -8.00
C HIS A 117 -21.06 -11.50 -8.68
N ASN A 118 -21.45 -10.49 -7.90
CA ASN A 118 -21.89 -9.21 -8.44
C ASN A 118 -20.71 -8.22 -8.42
N LEU A 119 -20.26 -7.80 -9.61
CA LEU A 119 -19.16 -6.82 -9.78
C LEU A 119 -19.43 -5.48 -9.08
N GLU A 120 -20.70 -5.13 -8.84
CA GLU A 120 -21.08 -3.93 -8.09
C GLU A 120 -20.67 -4.00 -6.61
N ALA A 121 -20.55 -5.20 -6.04
CA ALA A 121 -20.09 -5.36 -4.66
C ALA A 121 -18.63 -4.90 -4.48
N ASP A 122 -17.79 -5.04 -5.53
CA ASP A 122 -16.40 -4.55 -5.52
C ASP A 122 -16.31 -3.03 -5.64
N ARG A 123 -17.28 -2.39 -6.28
CA ARG A 123 -17.32 -0.92 -6.37
C ARG A 123 -17.57 -0.27 -5.00
N LYS A 124 -18.35 -0.94 -4.14
CA LYS A 124 -18.64 -0.45 -2.77
C LYS A 124 -17.49 -0.69 -1.79
N THR A 125 -16.54 -1.56 -2.11
CA THR A 125 -15.33 -1.78 -1.30
C THR A 125 -14.15 -0.90 -1.72
N GLN A 126 -14.21 -0.27 -2.90
CA GLN A 126 -13.18 0.68 -3.32
C GLN A 126 -13.21 1.92 -2.43
N LYS A 127 -12.04 2.31 -1.93
CA LYS A 127 -11.86 3.52 -1.13
C LYS A 127 -12.22 4.72 -1.99
N LYS A 128 -13.14 5.55 -1.50
CA LYS A 128 -13.50 6.83 -2.13
C LYS A 128 -12.22 7.65 -2.29
N ASP A 129 -11.97 8.13 -3.50
CA ASP A 129 -10.79 8.93 -3.78
C ASP A 129 -10.83 10.23 -2.97
N LEU A 130 -9.70 10.59 -2.36
CA LEU A 130 -9.57 11.71 -1.42
C LEU A 130 -9.52 13.07 -2.12
N TYR A 131 -9.17 13.07 -3.41
CA TYR A 131 -8.90 14.29 -4.18
C TYR A 131 -10.06 14.69 -5.09
N THR A 132 -11.02 13.80 -5.33
CA THR A 132 -12.20 14.06 -6.15
C THR A 132 -13.44 14.19 -5.27
N ASP A 133 -14.15 15.32 -5.39
CA ASP A 133 -15.43 15.52 -4.69
C ASP A 133 -16.53 14.81 -5.50
N ALA A 134 -17.30 13.93 -4.86
CA ALA A 134 -18.36 13.17 -5.53
C ALA A 134 -19.43 14.08 -6.19
N ARG A 135 -19.58 15.32 -5.70
CA ARG A 135 -20.53 16.30 -6.23
C ARG A 135 -20.10 16.92 -7.56
N GLU A 136 -18.82 16.81 -7.93
CA GLU A 136 -18.32 17.27 -9.24
C GLU A 136 -18.55 16.22 -10.32
N GLN A 137 -18.37 14.93 -9.98
CA GLN A 137 -18.59 13.82 -10.92
C GLN A 137 -20.04 13.76 -11.45
N GLU A 138 -21.03 14.11 -10.62
CA GLU A 138 -22.44 14.15 -11.06
C GLU A 138 -22.75 15.33 -11.99
N LYS A 139 -22.00 16.44 -11.91
CA LYS A 139 -22.20 17.61 -12.77
C LYS A 139 -21.61 17.45 -14.16
N GLU A 140 -20.67 16.52 -14.35
CA GLU A 140 -20.07 16.21 -15.66
C GLU A 140 -20.95 15.28 -16.51
N GLN A 141 -22.05 14.74 -15.96
CA GLN A 141 -23.09 14.13 -16.79
C GLN A 141 -23.73 15.23 -17.63
N GLY A 142 -23.34 15.30 -18.92
CA GLY A 142 -23.68 16.40 -19.81
C GLY A 142 -25.17 16.70 -19.86
N MET A 143 -25.51 18.00 -19.97
CA MET A 143 -26.86 18.58 -20.13
C MET A 143 -27.72 17.90 -21.22
N ASP A 144 -27.10 17.13 -22.11
CA ASP A 144 -27.71 16.48 -23.27
C ASP A 144 -28.64 15.30 -22.92
N THR A 145 -28.61 14.80 -21.68
CA THR A 145 -29.49 13.70 -21.22
C THR A 145 -30.62 14.16 -20.29
N TRP A 146 -30.89 15.47 -20.20
CA TRP A 146 -31.85 16.03 -19.25
C TRP A 146 -33.25 16.14 -19.86
N ASP A 147 -34.25 15.64 -19.16
CA ASP A 147 -35.66 15.70 -19.59
C ASP A 147 -36.25 17.13 -19.38
N GLU A 148 -37.29 17.49 -20.14
CA GLU A 148 -37.88 18.85 -20.12
C GLU A 148 -38.41 19.27 -18.73
N GLU A 149 -38.83 18.32 -17.91
CA GLU A 149 -39.24 18.57 -16.51
C GLU A 149 -38.05 18.92 -15.59
N GLU A 150 -36.88 18.31 -15.82
CA GLU A 150 -35.65 18.63 -15.09
C GLU A 150 -35.16 20.03 -15.49
N LEU A 151 -35.26 20.35 -16.78
CA LEU A 151 -34.97 21.68 -17.31
C LEU A 151 -35.85 22.75 -16.64
N ARG A 152 -37.15 22.49 -16.49
CA ARG A 152 -38.09 23.40 -15.80
C ARG A 152 -37.78 23.55 -14.31
N LYS A 153 -37.38 22.49 -13.60
CA LYS A 153 -36.94 22.56 -12.20
C LYS A 153 -35.67 23.39 -12.03
N VAL A 154 -34.75 23.32 -12.98
CA VAL A 154 -33.51 24.12 -12.99
C VAL A 154 -33.82 25.59 -13.26
N ILE A 155 -34.74 25.89 -14.18
CA ILE A 155 -35.20 27.27 -14.42
C ILE A 155 -35.89 27.85 -13.18
N LEU A 156 -36.77 27.10 -12.51
CA LEU A 156 -37.41 27.54 -11.26
C LEU A 156 -36.39 27.76 -10.12
N SER A 157 -35.37 26.90 -10.01
CA SER A 157 -34.34 27.02 -8.97
C SER A 157 -33.28 28.10 -9.24
N LYS A 158 -33.11 28.54 -10.49
CA LYS A 158 -32.24 29.68 -10.87
C LYS A 158 -32.75 31.03 -10.34
N HIS A 159 -34.02 31.12 -9.95
CA HIS A 159 -34.63 32.34 -9.39
C HIS A 159 -34.48 32.48 -7.85
N GLY A 160 -33.82 31.54 -7.17
CA GLY A 160 -33.47 31.64 -5.74
C GLY A 160 -32.00 31.95 -5.51
N ASN A 161 -31.66 32.66 -4.43
CA ASN A 161 -30.28 32.94 -4.02
C ASN A 161 -29.47 31.63 -3.97
N PRO A 162 -28.52 31.38 -4.90
CA PRO A 162 -27.85 30.09 -5.00
C PRO A 162 -27.02 29.87 -3.73
N LYS A 163 -27.23 28.72 -3.06
CA LYS A 163 -26.37 28.31 -1.95
C LYS A 163 -24.94 28.15 -2.49
N THR A 164 -24.08 29.12 -2.20
CA THR A 164 -22.69 29.14 -2.67
C THR A 164 -21.92 28.01 -2.00
N THR A 165 -21.39 27.07 -2.79
CA THR A 165 -20.34 26.16 -2.34
C THR A 165 -19.04 26.94 -2.18
N THR A 166 -18.33 26.73 -1.08
CA THR A 166 -17.03 27.38 -0.82
C THR A 166 -15.89 26.42 -1.12
N ASP A 167 -14.77 26.93 -1.64
CA ASP A 167 -13.54 26.16 -1.89
C ASP A 167 -12.80 25.76 -0.61
N ILE A 168 -13.27 26.26 0.55
CA ILE A 168 -12.74 25.89 1.87
C ILE A 168 -13.09 24.44 2.17
N VAL A 169 -12.09 23.67 2.59
CA VAL A 169 -12.23 22.26 2.98
C VAL A 169 -13.05 22.13 4.26
N CYS A 170 -13.96 21.17 4.31
CA CYS A 170 -14.80 20.93 5.48
C CYS A 170 -13.97 20.43 6.67
N LYS A 171 -14.18 21.01 7.85
CA LYS A 171 -13.49 20.59 9.09
C LYS A 171 -13.78 19.12 9.43
N PHE A 172 -15.04 18.70 9.36
CA PHE A 172 -15.43 17.32 9.66
C PHE A 172 -14.86 16.32 8.67
N PHE A 173 -14.56 16.75 7.43
CA PHE A 173 -13.86 15.92 6.45
C PHE A 173 -12.39 15.73 6.85
N LEU A 174 -11.71 16.78 7.30
CA LEU A 174 -10.35 16.67 7.84
C LEU A 174 -10.31 15.74 9.06
N ASP A 175 -11.25 15.91 9.99
CA ASP A 175 -11.36 15.05 11.18
C ASP A 175 -11.63 13.58 10.78
N ALA A 176 -12.49 13.34 9.79
CA ALA A 176 -12.78 12.00 9.30
C ALA A 176 -11.60 11.34 8.59
N ILE A 177 -10.76 12.12 7.90
CA ILE A 177 -9.50 11.63 7.32
C ILE A 177 -8.49 11.34 8.42
N GLU A 178 -8.37 12.21 9.41
CA GLU A 178 -7.52 12.00 10.59
C GLU A 178 -7.90 10.73 11.33
N ASP A 179 -9.19 10.48 11.50
CA ASP A 179 -9.71 9.27 12.11
C ASP A 179 -9.69 8.05 11.18
N SER A 180 -9.36 8.23 9.89
CA SER A 180 -9.45 7.18 8.86
C SER A 180 -10.86 6.59 8.71
N LYS A 181 -11.88 7.37 9.06
CA LYS A 181 -13.32 7.05 8.96
C LYS A 181 -13.94 7.55 7.67
N TYR A 182 -13.23 8.39 6.89
CA TYR A 182 -13.69 8.83 5.57
C TYR A 182 -13.75 7.64 4.60
N GLY A 183 -14.94 7.38 4.05
CA GLY A 183 -15.19 6.23 3.18
C GLY A 183 -16.62 6.21 2.64
N TRP A 184 -17.02 5.06 2.08
CA TRP A 184 -18.32 4.87 1.42
C TRP A 184 -19.52 5.20 2.31
N PHE A 185 -19.44 4.90 3.61
CA PHE A 185 -20.52 5.14 4.58
C PHE A 185 -20.38 6.45 5.36
N TRP A 186 -19.38 7.28 5.05
CA TRP A 186 -19.18 8.53 5.78
C TRP A 186 -20.08 9.62 5.23
N VAL A 187 -20.96 10.14 6.09
CA VAL A 187 -21.83 11.29 5.80
C VAL A 187 -21.34 12.46 6.63
N CYS A 188 -21.14 13.61 5.99
CA CYS A 188 -20.73 14.82 6.69
C CYS A 188 -21.81 15.25 7.70
N PRO A 189 -21.47 15.46 8.99
CA PRO A 189 -22.42 15.98 9.98
C PRO A 189 -22.95 17.37 9.63
N ASN A 190 -22.23 18.14 8.81
CA ASN A 190 -22.60 19.49 8.37
C ASN A 190 -23.50 19.50 7.11
N GLY A 191 -24.36 18.48 6.96
CA GLY A 191 -25.36 18.42 5.89
C GLY A 191 -25.06 17.43 4.75
N GLY A 192 -24.27 16.39 4.99
CA GLY A 192 -24.01 15.31 4.02
C GLY A 192 -23.49 15.85 2.69
N ASP A 193 -24.25 15.62 1.62
CA ASP A 193 -23.93 16.10 0.26
C ASP A 193 -24.23 17.60 0.06
N GLN A 194 -25.03 18.21 0.94
CA GLN A 194 -25.34 19.65 0.91
C GLN A 194 -24.38 20.51 1.73
N CYS A 195 -23.28 19.95 2.23
CA CYS A 195 -22.29 20.72 2.98
C CYS A 195 -21.77 21.91 2.16
N LYS A 196 -21.74 23.10 2.77
CA LYS A 196 -21.22 24.31 2.12
C LYS A 196 -19.75 24.18 1.74
N TYR A 197 -19.00 23.39 2.49
CA TYR A 197 -17.55 23.20 2.36
C TYR A 197 -17.21 22.00 1.47
N ARG A 198 -15.99 21.98 0.95
CA ARG A 198 -15.49 20.94 0.03
C ARG A 198 -15.10 19.66 0.79
N HIS A 199 -15.45 18.49 0.22
CA HIS A 199 -15.12 17.16 0.78
C HIS A 199 -14.04 16.46 -0.04
N SER A 200 -13.02 17.21 -0.41
CA SER A 200 -11.81 16.70 -1.03
C SER A 200 -10.63 17.56 -0.61
N LEU A 201 -9.44 16.96 -0.60
CA LEU A 201 -8.23 17.72 -0.29
C LEU A 201 -7.87 18.63 -1.47
N PRO A 202 -7.29 19.81 -1.22
CA PRO A 202 -6.80 20.69 -2.27
C PRO A 202 -5.78 19.95 -3.15
N PRO A 203 -5.77 20.21 -4.47
CA PRO A 203 -4.83 19.55 -5.38
C PRO A 203 -3.38 19.88 -4.95
N GLY A 204 -2.58 18.82 -4.74
CA GLY A 204 -1.18 18.94 -4.30
C GLY A 204 -0.96 18.86 -2.79
N PHE A 205 -2.01 18.85 -1.96
CA PHE A 205 -1.86 18.65 -0.52
C PHE A 205 -1.81 17.15 -0.19
N VAL A 206 -0.63 16.65 0.18
CA VAL A 206 -0.44 15.26 0.61
C VAL A 206 -0.65 15.17 2.12
N PHE A 207 -1.68 14.44 2.54
CA PHE A 207 -1.95 14.21 3.95
C PHE A 207 -0.90 13.27 4.56
N LYS A 208 -0.21 13.72 5.61
CA LYS A 208 0.78 12.90 6.34
C LYS A 208 0.07 11.74 7.04
N THR A 209 0.54 10.51 6.83
CA THR A 209 -0.02 9.34 7.52
C THR A 209 0.21 9.42 9.03
N LYS A 210 -0.58 8.68 9.82
CA LYS A 210 -0.40 8.61 11.29
C LYS A 210 1.02 8.21 11.66
N GLU A 211 1.62 7.31 10.88
CA GLU A 211 3.00 6.87 11.05
C GLU A 211 4.00 7.98 10.74
N GLN A 212 3.82 8.74 9.65
CA GLN A 212 4.67 9.88 9.33
C GLN A 212 4.61 10.98 10.38
N LYS A 213 3.40 11.31 10.89
CA LYS A 213 3.24 12.26 12.00
C LYS A 213 3.94 11.77 13.27
N LYS A 214 3.84 10.47 13.58
CA LYS A 214 4.52 9.87 14.74
C LYS A 214 6.05 9.93 14.58
N LEU A 215 6.56 9.63 13.39
CA LEU A 215 7.99 9.71 13.07
C LEU A 215 8.52 11.14 13.16
N GLU A 216 7.77 12.13 12.68
CA GLU A 216 8.12 13.55 12.80
C GLU A 216 8.13 14.02 14.25
N LYS A 217 7.14 13.59 15.05
CA LYS A 217 7.13 13.86 16.51
C LYS A 217 8.34 13.23 17.20
N LEU A 218 8.64 11.97 16.90
CA LEU A 218 9.83 11.30 17.43
C LEU A 218 11.12 11.98 16.96
N ALA A 219 11.17 12.46 15.73
CA ALA A 219 12.31 13.21 15.21
C ALA A 219 12.48 14.54 15.93
N LEU A 220 11.37 15.24 16.23
CA LEU A 220 11.38 16.48 17.01
C LEU A 220 11.79 16.25 18.47
N GLU A 221 11.35 15.17 19.09
CA GLU A 221 11.78 14.76 20.43
C GLU A 221 13.26 14.33 20.47
N LYS A 222 13.76 13.79 19.35
CA LYS A 222 15.18 13.45 19.12
C LYS A 222 16.02 14.64 18.67
N GLN A 223 15.42 15.77 18.26
CA GLN A 223 16.20 16.97 18.03
C GLN A 223 16.90 17.34 19.33
N PRO A 224 18.17 17.80 19.26
CA PRO A 224 18.96 18.06 20.44
C PRO A 224 18.24 19.12 21.28
N LYS A 225 17.67 18.67 22.39
CA LYS A 225 17.35 19.55 23.52
C LYS A 225 18.68 20.24 23.82
N ILE A 226 18.65 21.57 23.82
CA ILE A 226 19.78 22.47 24.11
C ILE A 226 20.73 21.78 25.10
N THR A 227 22.03 21.69 24.77
CA THR A 227 22.97 20.97 25.63
C THR A 227 22.96 21.60 27.02
N LEU A 228 23.26 20.81 28.04
CA LEU A 228 23.18 21.26 29.44
C LEU A 228 24.01 22.54 29.64
N GLU A 229 25.11 22.70 28.91
CA GLU A 229 25.99 23.86 28.89
C GLU A 229 25.30 25.11 28.33
N ASP A 230 24.63 25.02 27.18
CA ASP A 230 23.95 26.16 26.54
C ASP A 230 22.69 26.59 27.34
N PHE A 231 22.02 25.63 28.00
CA PHE A 231 20.99 25.94 28.98
C PHE A 231 21.57 26.68 30.20
N LEU A 232 22.71 26.24 30.73
CA LEU A 232 23.37 26.91 31.87
C LEU A 232 23.86 28.32 31.50
N GLU A 233 24.37 28.54 30.29
CA GLU A 233 24.83 29.85 29.82
C GLU A 233 23.67 30.84 29.65
N THR A 234 22.56 30.39 29.05
CA THR A 234 21.36 31.22 28.91
C THR A 234 20.73 31.58 30.26
N GLU A 235 20.64 30.64 31.20
CA GLU A 235 20.12 30.91 32.54
C GLU A 235 21.07 31.79 33.37
N ARG A 236 22.39 31.60 33.25
CA ARG A 236 23.39 32.46 33.92
C ARG A 236 23.30 33.90 33.44
N ALA A 237 23.05 34.14 32.16
CA ALA A 237 22.87 35.48 31.60
C ALA A 237 21.59 36.17 32.09
N LYS A 238 20.54 35.40 32.44
CA LYS A 238 19.27 35.92 32.98
C LYS A 238 19.34 36.28 34.46
N LEU A 239 20.32 35.76 35.21
CA LEU A 239 20.41 36.02 36.65
C LEU A 239 20.72 37.50 36.94
N PRO A 240 20.03 38.13 37.91
CA PRO A 240 20.29 39.50 38.31
C PRO A 240 21.67 39.62 38.98
N LYS A 241 22.28 40.79 38.89
CA LYS A 241 23.65 41.06 39.41
C LYS A 241 23.75 40.99 40.95
N ASN A 242 22.62 41.00 41.68
CA ASN A 242 22.58 40.95 43.14
C ASN A 242 22.36 39.49 43.61
N LEU A 243 23.44 38.70 43.66
CA LEU A 243 23.42 37.30 44.09
C LEU A 243 23.89 37.16 45.54
N THR A 244 23.31 36.20 46.26
CA THR A 244 23.77 35.83 47.61
C THR A 244 25.10 35.07 47.52
N PRO A 245 26.17 35.52 48.20
CA PRO A 245 27.43 34.80 48.20
C PRO A 245 27.28 33.45 48.91
N VAL A 246 27.93 32.42 48.36
CA VAL A 246 27.91 31.06 48.91
C VAL A 246 28.86 30.97 50.09
N THR A 247 28.36 31.29 51.29
CA THR A 247 29.02 31.06 52.57
C THR A 247 28.49 29.79 53.23
N LEU A 248 29.21 29.24 54.22
CA LEU A 248 28.81 28.02 54.93
C LEU A 248 27.41 28.13 55.55
N GLU A 249 27.07 29.30 56.12
CA GLU A 249 25.74 29.58 56.68
C GLU A 249 24.64 29.60 55.61
N SER A 250 24.89 30.26 54.47
CA SER A 250 23.91 30.28 53.36
C SER A 250 23.73 28.90 52.74
N PHE A 251 24.80 28.10 52.66
CA PHE A 251 24.78 26.76 52.09
C PHE A 251 24.01 25.79 52.99
N ASN A 252 24.19 25.89 54.31
CA ASN A 252 23.45 25.06 55.26
C ASN A 252 21.94 25.38 55.24
N LYS A 253 21.56 26.66 55.14
CA LYS A 253 20.16 27.07 54.94
C LYS A 253 19.59 26.50 53.63
N TRP A 254 20.30 26.70 52.53
CA TRP A 254 19.92 26.15 51.23
C TRP A 254 19.79 24.61 51.24
N LYS A 255 20.71 23.91 51.91
CA LYS A 255 20.70 22.45 52.01
C LYS A 255 19.50 21.95 52.82
N ALA A 256 19.19 22.61 53.94
CA ALA A 256 18.00 22.31 54.72
C ALA A 256 16.72 22.52 53.90
N ASP A 257 16.62 23.64 53.16
CA ASP A 257 15.49 23.93 52.28
C ASP A 257 15.36 22.91 51.15
N ARG A 258 16.48 22.46 50.58
CA ARG A 258 16.48 21.43 49.52
C ARG A 258 16.07 20.05 50.02
N ILE A 259 16.50 19.67 51.22
CA ILE A 259 16.09 18.40 51.85
C ILE A 259 14.59 18.45 52.11
N LYS A 260 14.09 19.54 52.72
CA LYS A 260 12.66 19.73 52.98
C LYS A 260 11.82 19.72 51.69
N ALA A 261 12.25 20.43 50.65
CA ALA A 261 11.56 20.43 49.36
C ALA A 261 11.53 19.04 48.70
N LYS A 262 12.59 18.24 48.87
CA LYS A 262 12.63 16.86 48.37
C LYS A 262 11.67 15.95 49.14
N GLU A 263 11.59 16.10 50.46
CA GLU A 263 10.66 15.37 51.31
C GLU A 263 9.20 15.73 50.99
N GLU A 264 8.89 17.02 50.80
CA GLU A 264 7.56 17.49 50.40
C GLU A 264 7.16 16.97 49.01
N ALA A 265 8.08 16.98 48.03
CA ALA A 265 7.83 16.42 46.70
C ALA A 265 7.60 14.90 46.74
N ALA A 266 8.41 14.16 47.52
CA ALA A 266 8.23 12.72 47.70
C ALA A 266 6.88 12.40 48.39
N ALA A 267 6.47 13.22 49.36
CA ALA A 267 5.17 13.09 50.01
C ALA A 267 4.02 13.38 49.04
N GLU A 268 4.14 14.39 48.17
CA GLU A 268 3.15 14.70 47.13
C GLU A 268 3.05 13.57 46.09
N GLU A 269 4.18 13.02 45.63
CA GLU A 269 4.20 11.87 44.72
C GLU A 269 3.60 10.63 45.36
N ALA A 270 3.90 10.33 46.62
CA ALA A 270 3.27 9.24 47.36
C ALA A 270 1.75 9.45 47.45
N ARG A 271 1.29 10.68 47.72
CA ARG A 271 -0.14 11.03 47.78
C ARG A 271 -0.84 10.87 46.42
N LYS A 272 -0.17 11.24 45.32
CA LYS A 272 -0.66 11.01 43.95
C LYS A 272 -0.70 9.53 43.60
N LEU A 273 0.30 8.74 44.00
CA LEU A 273 0.28 7.29 43.81
C LEU A 273 -0.87 6.63 44.59
N THR A 274 -1.19 7.10 45.79
CA THR A 274 -2.35 6.57 46.54
C THR A 274 -3.70 6.91 45.91
N GLN A 275 -3.80 7.97 45.09
CA GLN A 275 -5.00 8.32 44.32
C GLN A 275 -5.09 7.56 42.99
N LYS A 276 -3.97 7.09 42.45
CA LYS A 276 -3.95 6.27 41.24
C LYS A 276 -4.28 4.84 41.62
N GLN A 277 -4.97 4.08 40.75
CA GLN A 277 -5.17 2.65 40.97
C GLN A 277 -3.80 1.99 41.16
N MET A 278 -3.59 1.40 42.34
CA MET A 278 -2.33 0.78 42.72
C MET A 278 -2.05 -0.39 41.77
N SER A 279 -0.83 -0.48 41.25
CA SER A 279 -0.43 -1.65 40.46
C SER A 279 -0.48 -2.90 41.35
N GLY A 280 -0.76 -4.08 40.77
CA GLY A 280 -0.88 -5.33 41.52
C GLY A 280 0.34 -5.62 42.42
N ARG A 281 1.56 -5.38 41.91
CA ARG A 281 2.80 -5.47 42.70
C ARG A 281 2.78 -4.55 43.93
N GLN A 282 2.31 -3.31 43.75
CA GLN A 282 2.30 -2.32 44.81
C GLN A 282 1.22 -2.62 45.87
N LEU A 283 0.10 -3.21 45.46
CA LEU A 283 -0.95 -3.69 46.35
C LEU A 283 -0.40 -4.78 47.29
N LEU A 284 0.33 -5.76 46.74
CA LEU A 284 0.99 -6.83 47.49
C LEU A 284 2.05 -6.30 48.46
N LEU A 285 2.93 -5.37 48.04
CA LEU A 285 3.96 -4.80 48.93
C LEU A 285 3.39 -3.96 50.07
N THR A 286 2.22 -3.35 49.88
CA THR A 286 1.57 -2.54 50.93
C THR A 286 0.78 -3.38 51.94
N GLY A 287 0.69 -4.70 51.75
CA GLY A 287 -0.05 -5.60 52.63
C GLY A 287 -1.56 -5.36 52.66
N LYS A 288 -2.10 -4.62 51.68
CA LYS A 288 -3.53 -4.29 51.55
C LYS A 288 -4.30 -5.28 50.67
N TYR A 289 -3.66 -6.40 50.33
CA TYR A 289 -4.30 -7.48 49.59
C TYR A 289 -4.91 -8.44 50.63
N ASP A 290 -6.23 -8.38 50.76
CA ASP A 290 -7.04 -9.27 51.59
C ASP A 290 -7.53 -10.41 50.69
N ASP A 291 -7.16 -11.64 51.05
CA ASP A 291 -7.45 -12.87 50.29
C ASP A 291 -8.73 -13.56 50.82
N ASP A 292 -9.66 -12.78 51.38
CA ASP A 292 -10.85 -13.26 52.10
C ASP A 292 -12.11 -13.35 51.20
N GLU A 293 -11.97 -13.52 49.87
CA GLU A 293 -13.06 -13.98 49.02
C GLU A 293 -13.02 -15.51 48.94
N GLU A 294 -13.96 -16.16 49.64
CA GLU A 294 -14.27 -17.60 49.58
C GLU A 294 -14.30 -18.09 48.12
N ASP A 295 -13.18 -18.68 47.70
CA ASP A 295 -12.98 -19.29 46.39
C ASP A 295 -14.03 -20.38 46.16
N ASP A 296 -14.73 -20.26 45.04
CA ASP A 296 -15.90 -21.04 44.66
C ASP A 296 -15.51 -22.44 44.20
N GLY A 297 -15.00 -23.28 45.11
CA GLY A 297 -15.08 -24.73 45.02
C GLY A 297 -14.47 -25.39 43.78
N THR A 298 -13.60 -24.70 43.04
CA THR A 298 -12.76 -25.36 42.04
C THR A 298 -11.42 -25.64 42.69
N ASN A 299 -11.14 -26.92 42.94
CA ASN A 299 -9.88 -27.40 43.47
C ASN A 299 -8.79 -27.17 42.40
N GLY A 300 -8.37 -25.91 42.22
CA GLY A 300 -7.34 -25.49 41.30
C GLY A 300 -6.03 -26.06 41.77
N THR A 301 -5.49 -27.02 41.03
CA THR A 301 -4.12 -27.50 41.22
C THR A 301 -3.16 -26.33 41.19
N ALA A 302 -2.57 -25.99 42.33
CA ALA A 302 -1.46 -25.05 42.42
C ALA A 302 -0.35 -25.52 41.46
N TRP A 303 -0.18 -24.79 40.36
CA TRP A 303 0.83 -25.11 39.36
C TRP A 303 2.19 -24.65 39.84
N ASP A 304 3.06 -25.60 40.16
CA ASP A 304 4.45 -25.31 40.50
C ASP A 304 5.23 -24.93 39.23
N LEU A 305 5.42 -23.63 39.04
CA LEU A 305 6.14 -23.05 37.91
C LEU A 305 7.64 -22.87 38.20
N SER A 306 8.17 -23.39 39.31
CA SER A 306 9.58 -23.23 39.68
C SER A 306 10.54 -23.82 38.64
N GLU A 307 10.15 -24.87 37.92
CA GLU A 307 10.94 -25.48 36.85
C GLU A 307 11.00 -24.62 35.57
N PHE A 308 10.01 -23.74 35.34
CA PHE A 308 9.90 -22.91 34.13
C PHE A 308 10.46 -21.48 34.30
N LYS A 309 10.69 -21.02 35.53
CA LYS A 309 11.27 -19.69 35.79
C LYS A 309 12.75 -19.59 35.36
N PRO A 310 13.62 -20.56 35.68
CA PRO A 310 15.03 -20.50 35.29
C PRO A 310 15.23 -20.48 33.77
N SER A 311 14.38 -21.18 33.02
CA SER A 311 14.46 -21.21 31.55
C SER A 311 13.97 -19.92 30.88
N LEU A 312 13.19 -19.09 31.57
CA LEU A 312 12.79 -17.76 31.09
C LEU A 312 13.88 -16.72 31.37
N ASP A 313 14.46 -16.72 32.58
CA ASP A 313 15.52 -15.77 32.95
C ASP A 313 16.78 -15.96 32.08
N ILE A 314 17.09 -17.19 31.64
CA ILE A 314 18.21 -17.48 30.73
C ILE A 314 18.00 -16.88 29.33
N VAL A 315 16.75 -16.73 28.88
CA VAL A 315 16.44 -16.23 27.53
C VAL A 315 16.51 -14.69 27.48
N ASP A 316 16.24 -14.00 28.59
CA ASP A 316 16.33 -12.54 28.68
C ASP A 316 17.77 -12.03 28.88
N ASP A 317 18.70 -12.86 29.38
CA ASP A 317 20.12 -12.49 29.56
C ASP A 317 21.01 -12.77 28.32
N GLU A 318 20.50 -13.43 27.28
CA GLU A 318 21.22 -13.72 26.03
C GLU A 318 20.90 -12.76 24.86
N GLU A 319 20.15 -11.67 25.10
CA GLU A 319 19.88 -10.59 24.12
C GLU A 319 20.56 -9.25 24.49
#